data_AF-A0A3S0QV25-F1
#
_entry.id   AF-A0A3S0QV25-F1
#
_cell.length_a   1.000
_cell.length_b   1.000
_cell.length_c   1.000
_cell.angle_alpha   90.00
_cell.angle_beta   90.00
_cell.angle_gamma   90.00
#
_symmetry.space_group_name_H-M   'P 1'
#
loop_
_entity.id
_entity.type
_entity.pdbx_description
1 polymer ?
#
loop_
_entity_poly.entity_id
_entity_poly.type
_entity_poly.pdbx_seq_one_letter_code
_entity_poly.pdbx_strand_id
1 'polypeptide(L)'
;MAKVVSVRIDDHMEEFIGNQLDQGAYGSADEVIDAGLRLLQREAELAAIEAAIIDGEKSGKPRPFDFDAFIEGKRARHARR
;
A
#
# COMPACT_ATOMS: atom_id res chain seq x y z
N MET A 1 -1.90 -14.93 12.30
CA MET A 1 -2.85 -16.06 12.15
C MET A 1 -3.66 -15.80 10.89
N ALA A 2 -3.81 -16.78 10.01
CA ALA A 2 -4.67 -16.63 8.83
C ALA A 2 -6.14 -16.72 9.27
N LYS A 3 -6.99 -15.82 8.77
CA LYS A 3 -8.44 -15.83 9.01
C LYS A 3 -9.12 -16.33 7.75
N VAL A 4 -9.84 -17.44 7.84
CA VAL A 4 -10.65 -17.96 6.73
C VAL A 4 -11.91 -17.11 6.61
N VAL A 5 -12.22 -16.68 5.39
CA VAL A 5 -13.41 -15.88 5.07
C VAL A 5 -14.17 -16.59 3.95
N SER A 6 -15.48 -16.79 4.14
CA SER A 6 -16.36 -17.26 3.06
C SER A 6 -16.92 -16.06 2.31
N VAL A 7 -16.78 -16.06 0.99
CA VAL A 7 -17.21 -14.98 0.11
C VAL A 7 -18.16 -15.57 -0.94
N ARG A 8 -19.21 -14.84 -1.29
CA ARG A 8 -20.06 -15.16 -2.43
C ARG A 8 -19.58 -14.37 -3.63
N ILE A 9 -19.43 -15.04 -4.76
CA ILE A 9 -19.05 -14.45 -6.04
C ILE A 9 -20.18 -14.70 -7.05
N ASP A 10 -20.22 -13.90 -8.10
CA ASP A 10 -21.14 -14.09 -9.23
C ASP A 10 -20.54 -15.04 -10.28
N ASP A 11 -21.36 -15.44 -11.24
CA ASP A 11 -20.99 -16.37 -12.32
C ASP A 11 -19.80 -15.85 -13.15
N HIS A 12 -19.67 -14.53 -13.31
CA HIS A 12 -18.57 -13.92 -14.07
C HIS A 12 -17.23 -14.06 -13.34
N MET A 13 -17.22 -13.85 -12.02
CA MET A 13 -16.03 -14.10 -11.20
C MET A 13 -15.68 -15.58 -11.11
N GLU A 14 -16.68 -16.47 -11.09
CA GLU A 14 -16.46 -17.92 -11.14
C GLU A 14 -15.76 -18.33 -12.45
N GLU A 15 -16.25 -17.84 -13.60
CA GLU A 15 -15.62 -18.08 -14.90
C GLU A 15 -14.20 -17.49 -14.98
N PHE A 16 -14.00 -16.28 -14.45
CA PHE A 16 -12.68 -15.67 -14.38
C PHE A 16 -11.68 -16.53 -13.60
N ILE A 17 -12.06 -16.98 -12.39
CA ILE A 17 -11.20 -17.85 -11.56
C ILE A 17 -10.94 -19.17 -12.27
N GLY A 18 -11.96 -19.80 -12.86
CA GLY A 18 -11.80 -21.03 -13.64
C GLY A 18 -10.77 -20.90 -14.75
N ASN A 19 -10.86 -19.82 -15.55
CA ASN A 19 -9.89 -19.54 -16.61
C ASN A 19 -8.46 -19.35 -16.09
N GLN A 20 -8.28 -18.72 -14.92
CA GLN A 20 -6.95 -18.54 -14.31
C GLN A 20 -6.33 -19.88 -13.86
N LEU A 21 -7.17 -20.82 -13.39
CA LEU A 21 -6.74 -22.16 -13.01
C LEU A 21 -6.42 -23.02 -14.23
N ASP A 22 -7.26 -22.98 -15.27
CA ASP A 22 -7.07 -23.74 -16.51
C ASP A 22 -5.79 -23.32 -17.27
N GLN A 23 -5.43 -22.05 -17.17
CA GLN A 23 -4.16 -21.52 -17.71
C GLN A 23 -2.93 -21.96 -16.91
N GLY A 24 -3.11 -22.61 -15.76
CA GLY A 24 -2.04 -23.04 -14.87
C GLY A 24 -1.31 -21.88 -14.17
N ALA A 25 -1.88 -20.68 -14.19
CA ALA A 25 -1.29 -19.51 -13.54
C ALA A 25 -1.38 -19.59 -12.00
N TYR A 26 -2.37 -20.31 -11.49
CA TYR A 26 -2.62 -20.50 -10.05
C TYR A 26 -3.06 -21.93 -9.76
N GLY A 27 -2.75 -22.43 -8.55
CA GLY A 27 -3.07 -23.80 -8.12
C GLY A 27 -4.41 -23.93 -7.39
N SER A 28 -5.04 -22.83 -7.00
CA SER A 28 -6.36 -22.82 -6.35
C SER A 28 -7.08 -21.47 -6.46
N ALA A 29 -8.40 -21.48 -6.27
CA ALA A 29 -9.19 -20.25 -6.22
C ALA A 29 -8.71 -19.28 -5.12
N ASP A 30 -8.29 -19.81 -3.96
CA ASP A 30 -7.77 -19.00 -2.86
C ASP A 30 -6.50 -18.25 -3.26
N GLU A 31 -5.61 -18.87 -4.06
CA GLU A 31 -4.41 -18.20 -4.57
C GLU A 31 -4.74 -17.06 -5.55
N VAL A 32 -5.76 -17.24 -6.39
CA VAL A 32 -6.24 -16.18 -7.30
C VAL A 32 -6.78 -14.99 -6.50
N ILE A 33 -7.60 -15.27 -5.47
CA ILE A 33 -8.17 -14.25 -4.60
C ILE A 33 -7.07 -13.52 -3.83
N ASP A 34 -6.11 -14.25 -3.26
CA ASP A 34 -4.96 -13.67 -2.55
C ASP A 34 -4.12 -12.78 -3.46
N ALA A 35 -3.89 -13.19 -4.71
CA ALA A 35 -3.17 -12.38 -5.69
C ALA A 35 -3.93 -11.07 -6.00
N GLY A 36 -5.25 -11.14 -6.18
CA GLY A 36 -6.10 -9.97 -6.37
C GLY A 36 -6.08 -9.01 -5.17
N LEU A 37 -6.14 -9.54 -3.95
CA LEU A 37 -6.08 -8.73 -2.72
C LEU A 37 -4.72 -8.04 -2.57
N ARG A 38 -3.61 -8.72 -2.91
CA ARG A 38 -2.26 -8.13 -2.90
C ARG A 38 -2.14 -6.99 -3.89
N LEU A 39 -2.73 -7.13 -5.07
CA LEU A 39 -2.75 -6.05 -6.06
C LEU A 39 -3.50 -4.83 -5.51
N LEU A 40 -4.69 -5.02 -4.97
CA LEU A 40 -5.50 -3.94 -4.39
C LEU A 40 -4.79 -3.25 -3.22
N GLN A 41 -4.12 -4.03 -2.35
CA GLN A 41 -3.32 -3.46 -1.27
C GLN A 41 -2.21 -2.55 -1.81
N ARG A 42 -1.49 -3.01 -2.85
CA ARG A 42 -0.42 -2.23 -3.47
C ARG A 42 -0.93 -0.94 -4.10
N GLU A 43 -2.10 -0.98 -4.74
CA GLU A 43 -2.73 0.22 -5.29
C GLU A 43 -3.07 1.24 -4.20
N ALA A 44 -3.59 0.79 -3.06
CA ALA A 44 -3.85 1.66 -1.92
C ALA A 44 -2.56 2.26 -1.32
N GLU A 45 -1.48 1.48 -1.24
CA GLU A 45 -0.16 1.96 -0.79
C GLU A 45 0.40 3.02 -1.74
N LEU A 46 0.27 2.82 -3.06
CA LEU A 46 0.69 3.79 -4.06
C LEU A 46 -0.11 5.09 -3.97
N ALA A 47 -1.43 5.00 -3.84
CA ALA A 47 -2.28 6.18 -3.67
C ALA A 47 -1.90 7.01 -2.43
N ALA A 48 -1.51 6.34 -1.33
CA ALA A 48 -1.04 7.02 -0.13
C ALA A 48 0.29 7.76 -0.36
N ILE A 49 1.21 7.17 -1.13
CA ILE A 49 2.49 7.80 -1.50
C ILE A 49 2.25 9.02 -2.40
N GLU A 50 1.39 8.89 -3.41
CA GLU A 50 1.02 9.99 -4.30
C GLU A 50 0.41 11.16 -3.54
N ALA A 51 -0.50 10.89 -2.60
CA ALA A 51 -1.08 11.90 -1.73
C ALA A 51 0.00 12.63 -0.90
N ALA A 52 0.94 11.88 -0.31
CA ALA A 52 2.03 12.46 0.47
C ALA A 52 2.97 13.34 -0.35
N ILE A 53 3.22 12.98 -1.62
CA ILE A 53 3.99 13.80 -2.56
C ILE A 53 3.25 15.10 -2.86
N ILE A 54 1.96 15.02 -3.19
CA ILE A 54 1.11 16.20 -3.48
C ILE A 54 1.07 17.15 -2.29
N ASP A 55 0.94 16.63 -1.08
CA ASP A 55 0.98 17.43 0.15
C ASP A 55 2.34 18.11 0.34
N GLY A 56 3.43 17.40 0.02
CA GLY A 56 4.78 17.96 0.00
C GLY A 56 4.94 19.11 -1.00
N GLU A 57 4.44 18.95 -2.21
CA GLU A 57 4.49 19.99 -3.25
C GLU A 57 3.65 21.23 -2.88
N LYS A 58 2.49 21.00 -2.24
CA LYS A 58 1.61 22.07 -1.74
C LYS A 58 2.13 22.74 -0.46
N SER A 59 3.12 22.16 0.22
CA SER A 59 3.68 22.70 1.46
C SER A 59 4.47 24.01 1.29
N GLY A 60 4.70 24.42 0.04
CA GLY A 60 5.34 25.67 -0.31
C GLY A 60 6.71 25.47 -0.95
N LYS A 61 7.45 26.56 -1.14
CA LYS A 61 8.74 26.50 -1.81
C LYS A 61 9.79 25.78 -0.95
N PRO A 62 10.59 24.87 -1.54
CA PRO A 62 11.70 24.26 -0.83
C PRO A 62 12.71 25.34 -0.41
N ARG A 63 13.33 25.12 0.75
CA ARG A 63 14.36 26.01 1.32
C ARG A 63 15.64 25.21 1.54
N PRO A 64 16.82 25.86 1.53
CA PRO A 64 18.06 25.21 1.93
C PRO A 64 17.92 24.56 3.31
N PHE A 65 18.47 23.36 3.47
CA PHE A 65 18.36 22.57 4.69
C PHE A 65 19.74 22.28 5.29
N ASP A 66 19.93 22.68 6.54
CA ASP A 66 21.12 22.43 7.34
C ASP A 66 20.82 21.31 8.35
N PHE A 67 21.48 20.17 8.18
CA PHE A 67 21.28 18.97 9.02
C PHE A 67 21.80 19.18 10.45
N ASP A 68 22.95 19.82 10.61
CA ASP A 68 23.59 19.99 11.92
C ASP A 68 22.75 20.93 12.80
N ALA A 69 22.35 22.08 12.23
CA ALA A 69 21.48 23.04 12.92
C ALA A 69 20.11 22.42 13.29
N PHE A 70 19.56 21.55 12.42
CA PHE A 70 18.30 20.87 12.70
C PHE A 70 18.42 19.87 13.87
N ILE A 71 19.49 19.06 13.90
CA ILE A 71 19.72 18.06 14.96
C ILE A 71 19.96 18.77 16.30
N GLU A 72 20.78 19.83 16.33
CA GLU A 72 21.01 20.63 17.52
C GLU A 72 19.70 21.21 18.07
N GLY A 73 18.86 21.78 17.19
CA GLY A 73 17.55 22.29 17.56
C GLY A 73 16.62 21.22 18.15
N LYS A 74 16.61 20.01 17.58
CA LYS A 74 15.82 18.88 18.11
C LYS A 74 16.31 18.45 19.49
N ARG A 75 17.63 18.32 19.69
CA ARG A 75 18.23 17.95 20.98
C ARG A 75 17.94 18.98 22.07
N ALA A 76 18.11 20.26 21.75
CA ALA A 76 17.79 21.35 22.68
C ALA A 76 16.32 21.36 23.10
N ARG A 77 15.38 21.04 22.18
CA ARG A 77 13.95 20.92 22.50
C ARG A 77 13.65 19.74 23.42
N HIS A 78 14.33 18.61 23.24
CA HIS A 78 14.17 17.44 24.10
C HIS A 78 14.76 17.66 25.50
N ALA A 79 15.88 18.38 25.62
CA ALA A 79 16.49 18.70 26.92
C ALA A 79 15.67 19.69 27.77
N ARG A 80 14.73 20.42 27.16
CA ARG A 80 13.81 21.35 27.84
C ARG A 80 12.50 20.69 28.29
N ARG A 81 12.33 19.40 28.01
CA ARG A 81 11.11 18.64 28.27
C ARG A 81 11.32 17.70 29.45
#